data_AF-A0A522D7H6-F1
#
_entry.id   AF-A0A522D7H6-F1
#
_cell.length_a   1.000
_cell.length_b   1.000
_cell.length_c   1.000
_cell.angle_alpha   90.00
_cell.angle_beta   90.00
_cell.angle_gamma   90.00
#
_symmetry.space_group_name_H-M   'P 1'
#
loop_
_entity.id
_entity.type
_entity.pdbx_description
1 polymer ?
#
loop_
_entity_poly.entity_id
_entity_poly.type
_entity_poly.pdbx_seq_one_letter_code
_entity_poly.pdbx_strand_id
1 'polypeptide(L)'
;MGKNMKFKPLSLILIVSVFCFASCGGSGGGSPSTGKTLIEFSISGVSINGTINETDQTITLMLPYQANIDVTSIAPVITHTGKSISPASGSVQDFTNPVTYTVTAEDGTSQEYTVTVNVALH
;
A
#
# COMPACT_ATOMS: atom_id res chain seq x y z
N MET A 1 -15.32 34.17 16.09
CA MET A 1 -14.84 32.86 15.57
C MET A 1 -15.08 32.81 14.07
N GLY A 2 -14.13 32.70 13.14
CA GLY A 2 -12.67 32.62 13.19
C GLY A 2 -12.17 32.49 11.75
N LYS A 3 -11.43 33.52 11.29
CA LYS A 3 -10.40 33.58 10.22
C LYS A 3 -10.82 33.05 8.83
N ASN A 4 -11.28 33.90 7.90
CA ASN A 4 -10.45 34.73 7.00
C ASN A 4 -9.08 34.14 6.66
N MET A 5 -8.88 33.66 5.43
CA MET A 5 -7.63 33.87 4.71
C MET A 5 -7.87 33.71 3.20
N LYS A 6 -7.68 34.82 2.48
CA LYS A 6 -7.74 34.95 1.02
C LYS A 6 -6.28 35.10 0.56
N PHE A 7 -5.78 34.20 -0.28
CA PHE A 7 -4.46 34.36 -0.92
C PHE A 7 -4.58 34.05 -2.42
N LYS A 8 -4.22 35.06 -3.22
CA LYS A 8 -4.03 35.03 -4.67
C LYS A 8 -2.65 35.69 -4.96
N PRO A 9 -2.19 35.79 -6.22
CA PRO A 9 -1.05 35.07 -6.81
C PRO A 9 0.21 35.96 -6.97
N LEU A 10 1.42 35.39 -7.13
CA LEU A 10 2.52 36.06 -7.86
C LEU A 10 3.70 35.13 -8.19
N SER A 11 4.17 35.24 -9.43
CA SER A 11 5.37 34.63 -10.03
C SER A 11 6.68 35.18 -9.44
N LEU A 12 7.73 34.38 -9.27
CA LEU A 12 9.12 34.78 -9.59
C LEU A 12 10.10 33.59 -9.59
N ILE A 13 10.88 33.53 -10.67
CA ILE A 13 11.95 32.60 -11.02
C ILE A 13 13.13 32.65 -10.02
N LEU A 14 13.74 31.50 -9.70
CA LEU A 14 15.16 31.43 -9.33
C LEU A 14 15.83 30.24 -10.03
N ILE A 15 16.54 30.56 -11.12
CA ILE A 15 17.55 29.71 -11.74
C ILE A 15 18.69 29.54 -10.73
N VAL A 16 18.86 28.34 -10.19
CA VAL A 16 20.14 27.94 -9.58
C VAL A 16 20.77 26.91 -10.51
N SER A 17 21.46 27.46 -11.51
CA SER A 17 22.50 26.75 -12.24
C SER A 17 23.68 26.57 -11.30
N VAL A 18 23.74 25.43 -10.62
CA VAL A 18 24.98 24.91 -10.04
C VAL A 18 25.32 23.62 -10.78
N PHE A 19 26.21 23.78 -11.76
CA PHE A 19 26.99 22.68 -12.31
C PHE A 19 27.90 22.17 -11.19
N CYS A 20 27.49 21.07 -10.54
CA CYS A 20 28.36 20.32 -9.64
C CYS A 20 28.93 19.10 -10.37
N PHE A 21 30.16 19.29 -10.85
CA PHE A 21 31.28 18.35 -10.91
C PHE A 21 30.98 16.88 -11.25
N ALA A 22 31.49 16.46 -12.42
CA ALA A 22 31.86 15.08 -12.65
C ALA A 22 32.81 14.57 -11.56
N SER A 23 32.72 13.26 -11.29
CA SER A 23 33.64 12.42 -10.51
C SER A 23 33.19 12.09 -9.09
N CYS A 24 32.49 10.97 -8.97
CA CYS A 24 32.96 9.88 -8.11
C CYS A 24 32.53 8.55 -8.73
N GLY A 25 33.52 7.77 -9.18
CA GLY A 25 33.36 6.35 -9.45
C GLY A 25 33.13 5.63 -8.13
N GLY A 26 31.87 5.39 -7.82
CA GLY A 26 31.45 4.48 -6.76
C GLY A 26 30.46 3.52 -7.35
N SER A 27 30.90 2.31 -7.69
CA SER A 27 30.02 1.14 -7.81
C SER A 27 29.44 0.85 -6.44
N GLY A 28 28.49 1.68 -5.99
CA GLY A 28 27.55 1.40 -4.92
C GLY A 28 26.27 0.86 -5.53
N GLY A 29 26.37 -0.11 -6.44
CA GLY A 29 25.24 -0.82 -7.00
C GLY A 29 24.64 -1.77 -5.97
N GLY A 30 24.05 -1.21 -4.91
CA GLY A 30 22.95 -1.90 -4.27
C GLY A 30 21.79 -1.80 -5.26
N SER A 31 21.66 -2.80 -6.15
CA SER A 31 20.45 -2.91 -6.98
C SER A 31 19.27 -2.77 -6.04
N PRO A 32 18.40 -1.78 -6.22
CA PRO A 32 17.27 -1.66 -5.34
C PRO A 32 16.47 -2.96 -5.44
N SER A 33 15.98 -3.43 -4.30
CA SER A 33 15.27 -4.69 -4.25
C SER A 33 13.93 -4.50 -4.95
N THR A 34 13.76 -5.19 -6.08
CA THR A 34 12.53 -5.15 -6.88
C THR A 34 11.37 -5.90 -6.22
N GLY A 35 11.54 -6.34 -4.97
CA GLY A 35 10.51 -6.99 -4.17
C GLY A 35 9.32 -6.06 -4.02
N LYS A 36 8.18 -6.49 -4.56
CA LYS A 36 6.88 -5.83 -4.44
C LYS A 36 5.75 -6.85 -4.31
N THR A 37 6.11 -8.06 -3.93
CA THR A 37 5.19 -9.16 -3.70
C THR A 37 4.56 -9.00 -2.33
N LEU A 38 3.23 -9.11 -2.29
CA LEU A 38 2.46 -9.29 -1.06
C LEU A 38 2.52 -10.78 -0.70
N ILE A 39 3.10 -11.09 0.45
CA ILE A 39 3.38 -12.47 0.89
C ILE A 39 2.21 -13.03 1.68
N GLU A 40 1.63 -12.21 2.56
CA GLU A 40 0.51 -12.63 3.40
C GLU A 40 -0.48 -11.49 3.61
N PHE A 41 -1.75 -11.86 3.65
CA PHE A 41 -2.84 -11.02 4.10
C PHE A 41 -3.66 -11.81 5.10
N SER A 42 -3.78 -11.31 6.33
CA SER A 42 -4.60 -11.91 7.38
C SER A 42 -5.36 -10.82 8.13
N ILE A 43 -6.30 -11.21 8.99
CA ILE A 43 -7.10 -10.26 9.78
C ILE A 43 -6.81 -10.48 11.25
N SER A 44 -6.52 -9.40 11.99
CA SER A 44 -6.31 -9.49 13.43
C SER A 44 -7.57 -10.04 14.11
N GLY A 45 -7.42 -11.11 14.89
CA GLY A 45 -8.52 -11.79 15.58
C GLY A 45 -9.13 -12.98 14.82
N VAL A 46 -8.68 -13.27 13.59
CA VAL A 46 -9.13 -14.45 12.85
C VAL A 46 -7.95 -15.21 12.28
N SER A 47 -7.89 -16.53 12.52
CA SER A 47 -6.86 -17.41 11.96
C SER A 47 -7.20 -17.82 10.52
N ILE A 48 -7.54 -16.85 9.66
CA ILE A 48 -7.76 -17.06 8.22
C ILE A 48 -6.72 -16.27 7.44
N ASN A 49 -6.13 -16.93 6.45
CA ASN A 49 -5.17 -16.33 5.54
C ASN A 49 -5.82 -16.10 4.18
N GLY A 50 -5.49 -14.99 3.55
CA GLY A 50 -5.86 -14.70 2.18
C GLY A 50 -5.20 -15.64 1.20
N THR A 51 -5.95 -16.01 0.16
CA THR A 51 -5.38 -16.63 -1.03
C THR A 51 -4.88 -15.52 -1.93
N ILE A 52 -3.57 -15.46 -2.13
CA ILE A 52 -2.91 -14.46 -2.98
C ILE A 52 -2.73 -15.06 -4.36
N ASN A 53 -3.25 -14.39 -5.37
CA ASN A 53 -3.06 -14.73 -6.78
C ASN A 53 -2.13 -13.69 -7.41
N GLU A 54 -0.85 -14.03 -7.52
CA GLU A 54 0.18 -13.17 -8.12
C GLU A 54 -0.01 -12.97 -9.64
N THR A 55 -0.78 -13.84 -10.32
CA THR A 55 -1.02 -13.70 -11.77
C THR A 55 -2.05 -12.60 -12.03
N ASP A 56 -3.17 -12.65 -11.30
CA ASP A 56 -4.25 -11.67 -11.42
C ASP A 56 -4.05 -10.45 -10.50
N GLN A 57 -3.04 -10.48 -9.62
CA GLN A 57 -2.77 -9.46 -8.61
C GLN A 57 -3.99 -9.22 -7.72
N THR A 58 -4.62 -10.32 -7.30
CA THR A 58 -5.82 -10.33 -6.47
C THR A 58 -5.61 -11.14 -5.21
N ILE A 59 -6.33 -10.76 -4.15
CA ILE A 59 -6.27 -11.42 -2.86
C ILE A 59 -7.69 -11.69 -2.42
N THR A 60 -8.00 -12.95 -2.16
CA THR A 60 -9.36 -13.36 -1.78
C THR A 60 -9.33 -13.95 -0.38
N LEU A 61 -10.16 -13.42 0.52
CA LEU A 61 -10.38 -13.98 1.86
C LEU A 61 -11.80 -14.50 1.97
N MET A 62 -11.94 -15.67 2.57
CA MET A 62 -13.24 -16.24 2.91
C MET A 62 -13.40 -16.30 4.43
N LEU A 63 -14.17 -15.36 4.97
CA LEU A 63 -14.49 -15.32 6.39
C LEU A 63 -15.66 -16.26 6.69
N PRO A 64 -15.58 -17.12 7.72
CA PRO A 64 -16.72 -17.92 8.13
C PRO A 64 -17.79 -17.02 8.76
N TYR A 65 -19.07 -17.28 8.44
CA TYR A 65 -20.21 -16.52 8.99
C TYR A 65 -20.20 -16.42 10.52
N GLN A 66 -19.78 -17.49 11.19
CA GLN A 66 -19.72 -17.60 12.66
C GLN A 66 -18.63 -16.73 13.30
N ALA A 67 -17.78 -16.06 12.53
CA ALA A 67 -16.74 -15.20 13.09
C ALA A 67 -17.26 -13.84 13.59
N ASN A 68 -18.50 -13.45 13.24
CA ASN A 68 -19.12 -12.18 13.67
C ASN A 68 -18.20 -10.96 13.45
N ILE A 69 -17.46 -10.94 12.35
CA ILE A 69 -16.50 -9.87 12.01
C ILE A 69 -17.22 -8.77 11.24
N ASP A 70 -17.08 -7.52 11.70
CA ASP A 70 -17.56 -6.34 10.99
C ASP A 70 -16.66 -6.01 9.79
N VAL A 71 -17.11 -6.37 8.57
CA VAL A 71 -16.34 -6.15 7.33
C VAL A 71 -16.14 -4.68 6.94
N THR A 72 -16.86 -3.76 7.60
CA THR A 72 -16.72 -2.31 7.38
C THR A 72 -15.52 -1.71 8.12
N SER A 73 -14.97 -2.42 9.11
CA SER A 73 -13.96 -1.90 10.03
C SER A 73 -12.91 -2.96 10.36
N ILE A 74 -12.22 -3.47 9.34
CA ILE A 74 -11.20 -4.51 9.50
C ILE A 74 -9.81 -3.88 9.49
N ALA A 75 -8.98 -4.26 10.47
CA ALA A 75 -7.54 -3.98 10.46
C ALA A 75 -6.76 -5.23 9.98
N PRO A 76 -6.33 -5.28 8.71
CA PRO A 76 -5.60 -6.42 8.17
C PRO A 76 -4.13 -6.38 8.58
N VAL A 77 -3.54 -7.55 8.79
CA VAL A 77 -2.10 -7.74 8.97
C VAL A 77 -1.54 -8.19 7.62
N ILE A 78 -0.69 -7.35 7.05
CA ILE A 78 -0.16 -7.53 5.70
C ILE A 78 1.35 -7.66 5.78
N THR A 79 1.87 -8.73 5.17
CA THR A 79 3.31 -8.98 5.03
C THR A 79 3.68 -8.79 3.56
N HIS A 80 4.67 -7.95 3.27
CA HIS A 80 5.13 -7.67 1.90
C HIS A 80 6.64 -7.55 1.81
N THR A 81 7.18 -7.72 0.61
CA THR A 81 8.61 -7.49 0.31
C THR A 81 8.93 -6.07 -0.15
N GLY A 82 7.91 -5.26 -0.43
CA GLY A 82 8.07 -3.87 -0.82
C GLY A 82 8.64 -2.98 0.28
N LYS A 83 9.13 -1.80 -0.13
CA LYS A 83 9.53 -0.70 0.74
C LYS A 83 8.39 -0.17 1.58
N SER A 84 7.20 -0.04 0.98
CA SER A 84 6.01 0.50 1.63
C SER A 84 4.75 -0.07 1.00
N ILE A 85 3.66 -0.05 1.76
CA ILE A 85 2.32 -0.44 1.31
C ILE A 85 1.30 0.63 1.69
N SER A 86 0.34 0.88 0.81
CA SER A 86 -0.78 1.80 1.04
C SER A 86 -2.10 1.17 0.55
N PRO A 87 -3.16 1.10 1.36
CA PRO A 87 -3.23 1.44 2.79
C PRO A 87 -2.20 0.70 3.65
N ALA A 88 -1.77 1.32 4.76
CA ALA A 88 -0.77 0.72 5.63
C ALA A 88 -1.37 -0.49 6.39
N SER A 89 -0.55 -1.51 6.66
CA SER A 89 -0.97 -2.66 7.47
C SER A 89 -1.46 -2.21 8.85
N GLY A 90 -2.51 -2.86 9.34
CA GLY A 90 -3.20 -2.50 10.58
C GLY A 90 -4.13 -1.30 10.49
N SER A 91 -4.21 -0.62 9.35
CA SER A 91 -5.18 0.47 9.14
C SER A 91 -6.58 -0.11 8.99
N VAL A 92 -7.55 0.48 9.70
CA VAL A 92 -8.95 0.07 9.59
C VAL A 92 -9.48 0.45 8.21
N GLN A 93 -10.02 -0.54 7.51
CA GLN A 93 -10.52 -0.40 6.15
C GLN A 93 -11.87 -1.10 6.00
N ASP A 94 -12.72 -0.53 5.14
CA ASP A 94 -13.99 -1.10 4.74
C ASP A 94 -13.79 -2.05 3.55
N PHE A 95 -14.19 -3.31 3.74
CA PHE A 95 -14.15 -4.38 2.74
C PHE A 95 -15.55 -4.80 2.27
N THR A 96 -16.56 -3.94 2.41
CA THR A 96 -17.86 -4.15 1.74
C THR A 96 -17.70 -4.12 0.22
N ASN A 97 -16.65 -3.46 -0.26
CA ASN A 97 -16.23 -3.42 -1.64
C ASN A 97 -14.76 -3.86 -1.75
N PRO A 98 -14.29 -4.27 -2.95
CA PRO A 98 -12.88 -4.58 -3.16
C PRO A 98 -12.00 -3.37 -2.84
N VAL A 99 -10.89 -3.61 -2.14
CA VAL A 99 -9.93 -2.57 -1.74
C VAL A 99 -8.61 -2.80 -2.45
N THR A 100 -8.09 -1.77 -3.11
CA THR A 100 -6.78 -1.82 -3.74
C THR A 100 -5.67 -1.43 -2.77
N TYR A 101 -4.64 -2.27 -2.68
CA TYR A 101 -3.41 -2.04 -1.95
C TYR A 101 -2.25 -1.86 -2.93
N THR A 102 -1.46 -0.82 -2.74
CA THR A 102 -0.29 -0.52 -3.57
C THR A 102 0.98 -0.80 -2.78
N VAL A 103 1.74 -1.79 -3.22
CA VAL A 103 3.08 -2.12 -2.69
C VAL A 103 4.12 -1.41 -3.54
N THR A 104 4.91 -0.52 -2.94
CA THR A 104 5.99 0.20 -3.64
C THR A 104 7.34 -0.42 -3.27
N ALA A 105 8.15 -0.75 -4.27
CA ALA A 105 9.50 -1.29 -4.12
C ALA A 105 10.56 -0.19 -3.87
N GLU A 106 11.77 -0.61 -3.53
CA GLU A 106 12.92 0.30 -3.37
C GLU A 106 13.33 0.98 -4.69
N ASP A 107 13.10 0.34 -5.84
CA ASP A 107 13.37 0.89 -7.18
C ASP A 107 12.41 2.01 -7.60
N GLY A 108 11.38 2.30 -6.79
CA GLY A 108 10.30 3.24 -7.13
C GLY A 108 9.21 2.66 -8.04
N THR A 109 9.27 1.37 -8.35
CA THR A 109 8.16 0.65 -9.02
C THR A 109 7.08 0.28 -8.01
N SER A 110 5.82 0.25 -8.43
CA SER A 110 4.68 -0.12 -7.58
C SER A 110 3.88 -1.27 -8.18
N GLN A 111 3.28 -2.09 -7.32
CA GLN A 111 2.37 -3.18 -7.66
C GLN A 111 1.04 -2.95 -6.93
N GLU A 112 -0.05 -3.01 -7.67
CA GLU A 112 -1.40 -2.92 -7.10
C GLU A 112 -1.96 -4.33 -6.90
N TYR A 113 -2.61 -4.54 -5.76
CA TYR A 113 -3.26 -5.77 -5.34
C TYR A 113 -4.70 -5.47 -4.96
N THR A 114 -5.66 -6.16 -5.57
CA THR A 114 -7.07 -5.99 -5.22
C THR A 114 -7.49 -7.03 -4.19
N VAL A 115 -7.81 -6.57 -2.98
CA VAL A 115 -8.28 -7.42 -1.88
C VAL A 115 -9.81 -7.49 -1.89
N THR A 116 -10.33 -8.71 -1.92
CA THR A 116 -11.75 -9.01 -1.83
C THR A 116 -11.99 -9.88 -0.60
N VAL A 117 -12.91 -9.46 0.26
CA VAL A 117 -13.34 -10.22 1.44
C VAL A 117 -14.75 -10.74 1.18
N ASN A 118 -14.91 -12.05 1.22
CA ASN A 118 -16.19 -12.72 1.09
C ASN A 118 -16.57 -13.35 2.43
N VAL A 119 -17.83 -13.19 2.82
CA VAL A 119 -18.39 -13.90 3.98
C VAL A 119 -19.08 -15.16 3.45
N ALA A 120 -18.69 -16.32 3.95
CA ALA A 120 -19.35 -17.57 3.62
C ALA A 120 -20.83 -17.48 4.03
N LEU A 121 -21.75 -17.86 3.15
CA LEU A 121 -23.17 -17.91 3.45
C LEU A 121 -23.50 -19.21 4.20
N HIS A 122 -24.48 -19.14 5.10
CA HIS A 122 -25.05 -20.28 5.82
C HIS A 122 -25.85 -21.20 4.89
#